data_AF-A0A9E1UD97-F1
#
_entry.id   AF-A0A9E1UD97-F1
#
_cell.length_a   1.000
_cell.length_b   1.000
_cell.length_c   1.000
_cell.angle_alpha   90.00
_cell.angle_beta   90.00
_cell.angle_gamma   90.00
#
_symmetry.space_group_name_H-M   'P 1'
#
loop_
_entity.id
_entity.type
_entity.pdbx_description
1 polymer ?
#
loop_
_entity_poly.entity_id
_entity_poly.type
_entity_poly.pdbx_seq_one_letter_code
_entity_poly.pdbx_strand_id
1 'polypeptide(L)'
;MFKNYKIILGLVITLFIMSGCGLQNLPEESKLCALDVIIEDVEVCGKINVVCITTPCDPVDETFANRCAAEDAGAFDIVDGSCEDQNLNEVNSFEDCIKAGNPAMESYPRQCRHGDKGFTENIGNELQKDGLIRMDTPRPNQKVNSPLTITGEARGTWFFEGDFPVVLTDWDGLIIAESYATAEGDWMTEEFVKFSVELNFEKPELYDRGTLILKKDNPSGLSENDDVLEVPIYFN
;
A
#
# COMPACT_ATOMS: atom_id res chain seq x y z
N MET A 1 -8.10 -32.91 4.28
CA MET A 1 -7.30 -32.92 3.05
C MET A 1 -5.77 -33.04 3.28
N PHE A 2 -5.29 -33.46 4.46
CA PHE A 2 -3.85 -33.40 4.83
C PHE A 2 -3.10 -34.74 4.97
N LYS A 3 -3.72 -35.89 4.69
CA LYS A 3 -3.07 -37.21 4.90
C LYS A 3 -2.28 -37.75 3.70
N ASN A 4 -2.45 -37.18 2.50
CA ASN A 4 -1.83 -37.70 1.28
C ASN A 4 -0.49 -37.03 0.90
N TYR A 5 -0.11 -35.92 1.54
CA TYR A 5 1.11 -35.18 1.19
C TYR A 5 2.40 -35.88 1.69
N LYS A 6 2.33 -36.59 2.82
CA LYS A 6 3.47 -37.34 3.38
C LYS A 6 3.94 -38.50 2.48
N ILE A 7 3.05 -39.06 1.67
CA ILE A 7 3.36 -40.21 0.80
C ILE A 7 4.04 -39.73 -0.49
N ILE A 8 3.67 -38.55 -0.99
CA ILE A 8 4.32 -37.92 -2.15
C ILE A 8 5.74 -37.43 -1.77
N LEU A 9 5.91 -36.89 -0.56
CA LEU A 9 7.21 -36.45 -0.04
C LEU A 9 8.23 -37.61 0.07
N GLY A 10 7.80 -38.82 0.45
CA GLY A 10 8.68 -40.00 0.54
C GLY A 10 9.14 -40.54 -0.82
N LEU A 11 8.32 -40.41 -1.87
CA LEU A 11 8.62 -40.92 -3.22
C LEU A 11 9.59 -40.01 -3.99
N VAL A 12 9.52 -38.69 -3.78
CA VAL A 12 10.44 -37.72 -4.39
C VAL A 12 11.85 -37.84 -3.80
N ILE A 13 11.97 -38.09 -2.50
CA ILE A 13 13.27 -38.31 -1.83
C ILE A 13 13.98 -39.54 -2.42
N THR A 14 13.25 -40.59 -2.78
CA THR A 14 13.88 -41.82 -3.30
C THR A 14 14.33 -41.66 -4.76
N LEU A 15 13.69 -40.78 -5.54
CA LEU A 15 14.06 -40.53 -6.94
C LEU A 15 15.26 -39.59 -7.06
N PHE A 16 15.44 -38.66 -6.13
CA PHE A 16 16.58 -37.72 -6.15
C PHE A 16 17.92 -38.37 -5.74
N ILE A 17 17.89 -39.47 -4.97
CA ILE A 17 19.12 -40.18 -4.56
C ILE A 17 19.75 -40.96 -5.73
N MET A 18 19.00 -41.26 -6.80
CA MET A 18 19.50 -42.03 -7.95
C MET A 18 20.18 -41.16 -9.03
N SER A 19 20.05 -39.83 -8.95
CA SER A 19 20.72 -38.90 -9.85
C SER A 19 21.85 -38.25 -9.07
N GLY A 20 23.06 -38.78 -9.20
CA GLY A 20 24.25 -38.41 -8.43
C GLY A 20 24.69 -36.94 -8.58
N CYS A 21 23.92 -36.00 -8.03
CA CYS A 21 24.30 -34.62 -7.83
C CYS A 21 24.64 -34.41 -6.35
N GLY A 22 25.86 -33.96 -6.09
CA GLY A 22 26.51 -33.97 -4.77
C GLY A 22 25.85 -33.07 -3.73
N LEU A 23 24.98 -33.64 -2.90
CA LEU A 23 24.46 -33.03 -1.66
C LEU A 23 25.04 -33.67 -0.38
N GLN A 24 26.07 -34.51 -0.48
CA GLN A 24 26.57 -35.31 0.65
C GLN A 24 27.52 -34.57 1.61
N ASN A 25 28.03 -33.39 1.27
CA ASN A 25 29.08 -32.72 2.06
C ASN A 25 28.71 -31.30 2.53
N LEU A 26 27.43 -31.01 2.73
CA LEU A 26 26.97 -29.73 3.27
C LEU A 26 26.53 -29.91 4.74
N PRO A 27 26.96 -29.04 5.68
CA PRO A 27 26.58 -29.09 7.09
C PRO A 27 25.05 -29.01 7.28
N GLU A 28 24.50 -29.64 8.32
CA GLU A 28 23.04 -29.83 8.49
C GLU A 28 22.22 -28.52 8.44
N GLU A 29 22.79 -27.40 8.88
CA GLU A 29 22.19 -26.06 8.83
C GLU A 29 21.97 -25.56 7.39
N SER A 30 22.87 -25.92 6.46
CA SER A 30 22.76 -25.56 5.03
C SER A 30 21.79 -26.44 4.23
N LYS A 31 21.25 -27.51 4.83
CA LYS A 31 20.20 -28.34 4.20
C LYS A 31 18.79 -27.77 4.38
N LEU A 32 18.57 -26.92 5.39
CA LEU A 32 17.30 -26.21 5.57
C LEU A 32 17.10 -25.11 4.52
N CYS A 33 18.17 -24.41 4.12
CA CYS A 33 18.14 -23.39 3.07
C CYS A 33 17.71 -23.89 1.69
N ALA A 34 17.81 -25.20 1.42
CA ALA A 34 17.43 -25.77 0.12
C ALA A 34 15.93 -26.12 0.00
N LEU A 35 15.17 -26.05 1.11
CA LEU A 35 13.76 -26.46 1.13
C LEU A 35 12.77 -25.28 1.13
N ASP A 36 13.23 -24.04 1.38
CA ASP A 36 12.37 -22.85 1.49
C ASP A 36 12.22 -22.04 0.19
N VAL A 37 12.49 -22.63 -0.98
CA VAL A 37 12.44 -21.93 -2.29
C VAL A 37 11.01 -21.71 -2.83
N ILE A 38 9.97 -21.61 -1.98
CA ILE A 38 8.61 -21.38 -2.53
C ILE A 38 7.72 -20.41 -1.74
N ILE A 39 8.12 -19.77 -0.63
CA ILE A 39 7.17 -18.86 0.07
C ILE A 39 7.70 -17.48 0.50
N GLU A 40 9.00 -17.17 0.64
CA GLU A 40 9.39 -15.80 1.04
C GLU A 40 10.64 -15.29 0.30
N ASP A 41 10.48 -14.88 -0.96
CA ASP A 41 11.40 -13.95 -1.64
C ASP A 41 11.17 -12.51 -1.13
N VAL A 42 11.15 -12.34 0.20
CA VAL A 42 11.02 -11.04 0.84
C VAL A 42 12.41 -10.62 1.27
N GLU A 43 12.85 -9.47 0.76
CA GLU A 43 14.12 -8.86 1.14
C GLU A 43 14.17 -8.66 2.66
N VAL A 44 15.34 -8.82 3.26
CA VAL A 44 15.57 -8.63 4.70
C VAL A 44 16.77 -7.72 4.92
N CYS A 45 16.79 -7.07 6.08
CA CYS A 45 17.90 -6.23 6.53
C CYS A 45 18.58 -6.89 7.72
N GLY A 46 19.91 -7.03 7.69
CA GLY A 46 20.68 -7.57 8.80
C GLY A 46 22.03 -6.88 8.98
N LYS A 47 22.58 -6.92 10.18
CA LYS A 47 23.90 -6.35 10.55
C LYS A 47 25.02 -7.35 10.30
N ILE A 48 26.06 -6.94 9.60
CA ILE A 48 27.30 -7.72 9.43
C ILE A 48 28.44 -7.07 10.22
N ASN A 49 29.21 -7.91 10.93
CA ASN A 49 30.46 -7.48 11.52
C ASN A 49 31.52 -7.28 10.42
N VAL A 50 31.93 -6.03 10.21
CA VAL A 50 32.97 -5.69 9.24
C VAL A 50 34.34 -5.61 9.90
N VAL A 51 35.38 -5.93 9.13
CA VAL A 51 36.77 -5.78 9.56
C VAL A 51 37.27 -4.40 9.13
N CYS A 52 37.29 -3.44 10.05
CA CYS A 52 37.89 -2.13 9.80
C CYS A 52 39.36 -2.07 10.24
N ILE A 53 40.12 -1.16 9.62
CA ILE A 53 41.53 -0.94 9.91
C ILE A 53 41.74 -0.29 11.30
N THR A 54 40.72 0.39 11.83
CA THR A 54 40.73 1.07 13.14
C THR A 54 39.53 0.64 13.98
N THR A 55 39.74 0.40 15.28
CA THR A 55 38.70 -0.02 16.24
C THR A 55 38.08 1.17 16.99
N PRO A 56 36.81 1.08 17.46
CA PRO A 56 35.85 -0.03 17.30
C PRO A 56 35.23 -0.07 15.89
N CYS A 57 34.94 -1.28 15.40
CA CYS A 57 34.21 -1.47 14.14
C CYS A 57 32.74 -1.63 14.49
N ASP A 58 31.91 -0.67 14.11
CA ASP A 58 30.46 -0.82 14.26
C ASP A 58 29.93 -1.73 13.13
N PRO A 59 29.03 -2.66 13.44
CA PRO A 59 28.36 -3.50 12.44
C PRO A 59 27.62 -2.66 11.39
N VAL A 60 27.64 -3.10 10.14
CA VAL A 60 27.02 -2.39 9.00
C VAL A 60 25.74 -3.10 8.58
N ASP A 61 24.70 -2.34 8.28
CA ASP A 61 23.44 -2.84 7.75
C ASP A 61 23.58 -3.22 6.27
N GLU A 62 23.15 -4.43 5.88
CA GLU A 62 23.17 -4.92 4.50
C GLU A 62 21.84 -5.61 4.14
N THR A 63 21.31 -5.29 2.95
CA THR A 63 20.07 -5.90 2.44
C THR A 63 20.40 -7.25 1.81
N PHE A 64 19.62 -8.27 2.16
CA PHE A 64 19.73 -9.61 1.60
C PHE A 64 18.45 -10.00 0.87
N ALA A 65 18.59 -10.81 -0.19
CA ALA A 65 17.47 -11.27 -1.00
C ALA A 65 16.41 -12.05 -0.19
N ASN A 66 16.81 -12.67 0.91
CA ASN A 66 15.93 -13.36 1.86
C ASN A 66 16.67 -13.63 3.17
N ARG A 67 15.93 -14.10 4.19
CA ARG A 67 16.46 -14.46 5.51
C ARG A 67 17.58 -15.50 5.45
N CYS A 68 17.49 -16.48 4.56
CA CYS A 68 18.52 -17.50 4.42
C CYS A 68 19.86 -16.91 3.95
N ALA A 69 19.83 -15.99 2.99
CA ALA A 69 21.03 -15.31 2.51
C ALA A 69 21.67 -14.44 3.61
N ALA A 70 20.86 -13.82 4.47
CA ALA A 70 21.34 -13.07 5.63
C ALA A 70 22.02 -13.99 6.66
N GLU A 71 21.42 -15.13 6.98
CA GLU A 71 21.98 -16.10 7.92
C GLU A 71 23.29 -16.73 7.41
N ASP A 72 23.37 -17.08 6.12
CA ASP A 72 24.59 -17.62 5.48
C ASP A 72 25.74 -16.59 5.48
N ALA A 73 25.43 -15.31 5.33
CA ALA A 73 26.38 -14.21 5.43
C ALA A 73 26.81 -13.89 6.88
N GLY A 74 26.24 -14.57 7.88
CA GLY A 74 26.52 -14.34 9.30
C GLY A 74 25.94 -13.03 9.82
N ALA A 75 24.87 -12.53 9.20
CA ALA A 75 24.17 -11.34 9.66
C ALA A 75 23.40 -11.61 10.96
N PHE A 76 23.21 -10.57 11.77
CA PHE A 76 22.42 -10.59 13.00
C PHE A 76 21.45 -9.40 13.05
N ASP A 77 20.54 -9.36 14.01
CA ASP A 77 19.44 -8.38 14.06
C ASP A 77 18.60 -8.32 12.76
N ILE A 78 18.27 -9.51 12.20
CA ILE A 78 17.60 -9.63 10.90
C ILE A 78 16.11 -9.26 11.01
N VAL A 79 15.71 -8.19 10.31
CA VAL A 79 14.33 -7.71 10.17
C VAL A 79 13.84 -7.84 8.73
N ASP A 80 12.53 -7.95 8.54
CA ASP A 80 11.94 -8.02 7.19
C ASP A 80 11.96 -6.62 6.53
N GLY A 81 12.20 -6.56 5.22
CA GLY A 81 12.37 -5.33 4.43
C GLY A 81 13.83 -4.97 4.14
N SER A 82 14.07 -4.02 3.23
CA SER A 82 15.43 -3.61 2.84
C SER A 82 16.11 -2.76 3.93
N CYS A 83 17.46 -2.71 3.95
CA CYS A 83 18.18 -1.80 4.84
C CYS A 83 18.09 -0.33 4.45
N GLU A 84 17.66 -0.04 3.21
CA GLU A 84 17.32 1.33 2.80
C GLU A 84 16.05 1.82 3.49
N ASP A 85 15.11 0.90 3.81
CA ASP A 85 13.89 1.20 4.55
C ASP A 85 14.12 1.42 6.06
N GLN A 86 15.31 1.07 6.59
CA GLN A 86 15.65 1.23 8.01
C GLN A 86 16.21 2.60 8.35
N ASN A 87 16.36 3.51 7.38
CA ASN A 87 16.80 4.87 7.64
C ASN A 87 15.63 5.75 8.12
N LEU A 88 15.22 5.54 9.38
CA LEU A 88 14.28 6.41 10.11
C LEU A 88 14.74 7.87 10.22
N ASN A 89 15.94 8.22 9.71
CA ASN A 89 16.44 9.59 9.64
C ASN A 89 16.15 10.30 8.31
N GLU A 90 15.68 9.61 7.27
CA GLU A 90 15.32 10.25 6.01
C GLU A 90 13.81 10.51 5.92
N VAL A 91 13.39 11.60 6.55
CA VAL A 91 12.02 12.10 6.41
C VAL A 91 11.81 12.62 4.99
N ASN A 92 11.08 11.85 4.17
CA ASN A 92 10.83 12.15 2.76
C ASN A 92 9.35 12.37 2.41
N SER A 93 8.43 11.96 3.29
CA SER A 93 6.99 12.19 3.15
C SER A 93 6.39 12.88 4.38
N PHE A 94 5.13 13.31 4.25
CA PHE A 94 4.35 13.79 5.39
C PHE A 94 4.18 12.68 6.43
N GLU A 95 3.91 11.46 5.98
CA GLU A 95 3.77 10.27 6.83
C GLU A 95 5.04 9.99 7.61
N ASP A 96 6.22 10.08 6.98
CA ASP A 96 7.51 9.90 7.65
C ASP A 96 7.75 11.02 8.67
N CYS A 97 7.33 12.24 8.36
CA CYS A 97 7.49 13.38 9.26
C CYS A 97 6.69 13.19 10.55
N ILE A 98 5.47 12.66 10.44
CA ILE A 98 4.62 12.30 11.58
C ILE A 98 5.18 11.06 12.32
N LYS A 99 5.63 10.02 11.60
CA LYS A 99 6.26 8.83 12.20
C LYS A 99 7.54 9.17 12.98
N ALA A 100 8.29 10.18 12.53
CA ALA A 100 9.45 10.73 13.22
C ALA A 100 9.10 11.58 14.46
N GLY A 101 7.81 11.68 14.83
CA GLY A 101 7.34 12.33 16.05
C GLY A 101 7.13 13.85 15.94
N ASN A 102 7.17 14.41 14.73
CA ASN A 102 6.91 15.84 14.53
C ASN A 102 5.40 16.11 14.52
N PRO A 103 4.94 17.25 15.06
CA PRO A 103 3.51 17.57 15.08
C PRO A 103 3.00 17.97 13.70
N ALA A 104 1.77 17.55 13.39
CA ALA A 104 1.00 18.15 12.30
C ALA A 104 0.52 19.55 12.70
N MET A 105 0.71 20.52 11.82
CA MET A 105 0.17 21.87 11.98
C MET A 105 -1.35 21.88 11.83
N GLU A 106 -2.01 22.81 12.51
CA GLU A 106 -3.45 23.06 12.39
C GLU A 106 -3.79 23.79 11.08
N SER A 107 -3.47 23.17 9.95
CA SER A 107 -3.74 23.65 8.60
C SER A 107 -4.47 22.58 7.78
N TYR A 108 -5.15 22.99 6.72
CA TYR A 108 -5.69 22.08 5.71
C TYR A 108 -5.17 22.47 4.32
N PRO A 109 -4.41 21.59 3.63
CA PRO A 109 -3.98 20.26 4.06
C PRO A 109 -3.05 20.33 5.27
N ARG A 110 -2.92 19.23 6.02
CA ARG A 110 -2.01 19.20 7.17
C ARG A 110 -0.57 19.35 6.68
N GLN A 111 0.22 20.08 7.45
CA GLN A 111 1.63 20.29 7.16
C GLN A 111 2.46 19.79 8.33
N CYS A 112 3.64 19.25 8.04
CA CYS A 112 4.60 18.77 9.02
C CYS A 112 5.98 19.33 8.69
N ARG A 113 6.75 19.72 9.71
CA ARG A 113 8.13 20.20 9.53
C ARG A 113 9.12 19.30 10.24
N HIS A 114 10.22 18.99 9.56
CA HIS A 114 11.35 18.25 10.09
C HIS A 114 12.65 19.01 9.76
N GLY A 115 13.23 19.65 10.78
CA GLY A 115 14.32 20.61 10.58
C GLY A 115 13.90 21.76 9.64
N ASP A 116 14.65 21.93 8.54
CA ASP A 116 14.38 22.95 7.53
C ASP A 116 13.42 22.49 6.42
N LYS A 117 13.07 21.19 6.37
CA LYS A 117 12.14 20.64 5.37
C LYS A 117 10.68 20.73 5.84
N GLY A 118 9.78 21.05 4.92
CA GLY A 118 8.33 21.04 5.12
C GLY A 118 7.65 20.04 4.20
N PHE A 119 6.71 19.28 4.75
CA PHE A 119 5.94 18.24 4.06
C PHE A 119 4.46 18.58 4.16
N THR A 120 3.74 18.40 3.05
CA THR A 120 2.29 18.62 2.99
C THR A 120 1.62 17.27 2.78
N GLU A 121 0.55 17.03 3.52
CA GLU A 121 -0.28 15.84 3.38
C GLU A 121 -0.83 15.72 1.95
N ASN A 122 -0.76 14.51 1.38
CA ASN A 122 -1.37 14.22 0.10
C ASN A 122 -2.89 14.09 0.29
N ILE A 123 -3.66 14.99 -0.34
CA ILE A 123 -5.12 14.97 -0.32
C ILE A 123 -5.72 14.70 -1.72
N GLY A 124 -4.91 14.18 -2.65
CA GLY A 124 -5.29 14.04 -4.05
C GLY A 124 -5.52 15.41 -4.70
N ASN A 125 -6.63 15.54 -5.42
CA ASN A 125 -7.01 16.78 -6.11
C ASN A 125 -8.19 17.51 -5.46
N GLU A 126 -8.54 17.21 -4.21
CA GLU A 126 -9.72 17.74 -3.52
C GLU A 126 -9.83 19.28 -3.58
N LEU A 127 -8.76 20.01 -3.26
CA LEU A 127 -8.77 21.48 -3.30
C LEU A 127 -8.95 22.07 -4.71
N GLN A 128 -8.58 21.32 -5.74
CA GLN A 128 -8.76 21.75 -7.14
C GLN A 128 -10.23 21.61 -7.56
N LYS A 129 -10.99 20.77 -6.85
CA LYS A 129 -12.39 20.42 -7.16
C LYS A 129 -13.40 21.01 -6.18
N ASP A 130 -12.98 21.73 -5.13
CA ASP A 130 -13.88 22.29 -4.09
C ASP A 130 -15.07 23.10 -4.64
N GLY A 131 -14.91 23.79 -5.76
CA GLY A 131 -16.00 24.55 -6.40
C GLY A 131 -17.05 23.69 -7.11
N LEU A 132 -16.75 22.42 -7.36
CA LEU A 132 -17.52 21.49 -8.18
C LEU A 132 -18.03 20.28 -7.39
N ILE A 133 -17.21 19.71 -6.51
CA ILE A 133 -17.54 18.56 -5.68
C ILE A 133 -16.73 18.60 -4.38
N ARG A 134 -17.37 18.19 -3.29
CA ARG A 134 -16.82 18.17 -1.93
C ARG A 134 -17.16 16.84 -1.26
N MET A 135 -16.17 16.32 -0.54
CA MET A 135 -16.28 15.05 0.18
C MET A 135 -16.46 15.29 1.68
N ASP A 136 -17.50 14.73 2.27
CA ASP A 136 -17.71 14.77 3.72
C ASP A 136 -17.07 13.54 4.39
N THR A 137 -17.30 12.35 3.82
CA THR A 137 -16.75 11.08 4.34
C THR A 137 -16.52 10.11 3.18
N PRO A 138 -15.38 9.39 3.15
CA PRO A 138 -14.20 9.56 3.99
C PRO A 138 -13.42 10.84 3.63
N ARG A 139 -12.69 11.40 4.60
CA ARG A 139 -11.68 12.44 4.34
C ARG A 139 -10.40 11.80 3.78
N PRO A 140 -9.54 12.55 3.07
CA PRO A 140 -8.28 12.00 2.58
C PRO A 140 -7.46 11.33 3.69
N ASN A 141 -6.79 10.24 3.34
CA ASN A 141 -5.96 9.40 4.21
C ASN A 141 -6.70 8.78 5.41
N GLN A 142 -8.04 8.82 5.42
CA GLN A 142 -8.82 8.13 6.43
C GLN A 142 -8.76 6.61 6.22
N LYS A 143 -8.68 5.87 7.33
CA LYS A 143 -8.82 4.42 7.32
C LYS A 143 -10.28 4.01 7.14
N VAL A 144 -10.55 3.14 6.17
CA VAL A 144 -11.89 2.67 5.82
C VAL A 144 -12.03 1.17 6.03
N ASN A 145 -13.28 0.73 6.27
CA ASN A 145 -13.66 -0.68 6.34
C ASN A 145 -14.80 -0.93 5.33
N SER A 146 -15.01 -2.19 4.99
CA SER A 146 -16.15 -2.62 4.17
C SER A 146 -17.35 -2.98 5.07
N PRO A 147 -18.58 -2.53 4.77
CA PRO A 147 -18.95 -1.60 3.71
C PRO A 147 -18.48 -0.17 3.99
N LEU A 148 -18.08 0.55 2.93
CA LEU A 148 -17.67 1.95 2.97
C LEU A 148 -18.82 2.83 2.52
N THR A 149 -19.33 3.67 3.42
CA THR A 149 -20.27 4.74 3.10
C THR A 149 -19.50 5.99 2.69
N ILE A 150 -19.81 6.51 1.51
CA ILE A 150 -19.26 7.75 0.98
C ILE A 150 -20.37 8.77 0.87
N THR A 151 -20.11 9.99 1.36
CA THR A 151 -21.06 11.10 1.35
C THR A 151 -20.35 12.40 1.01
N GLY A 152 -21.08 13.30 0.38
CA GLY A 152 -20.59 14.64 0.07
C GLY A 152 -21.63 15.45 -0.67
N GLU A 153 -21.19 16.50 -1.34
CA GLU A 153 -22.02 17.33 -2.20
C GLU A 153 -21.31 17.62 -3.53
N ALA A 154 -22.05 17.62 -4.63
CA ALA A 154 -21.54 17.94 -5.96
C ALA A 154 -22.49 18.92 -6.66
N ARG A 155 -21.96 19.75 -7.56
CA ARG A 155 -22.77 20.59 -8.45
C ARG A 155 -23.67 19.71 -9.30
N GLY A 156 -24.90 20.11 -9.59
CA GLY A 156 -25.83 19.31 -10.39
C GLY A 156 -25.28 18.85 -11.76
N THR A 157 -24.32 19.59 -12.33
CA THR A 157 -23.59 19.20 -13.56
C THR A 157 -22.73 17.94 -13.44
N TRP A 158 -22.47 17.45 -12.23
CA TRP A 158 -21.76 16.19 -11.99
C TRP A 158 -22.64 14.96 -12.21
N PHE A 159 -23.96 15.13 -12.08
CA PHE A 159 -24.94 14.06 -12.18
C PHE A 159 -25.49 13.94 -13.60
N PHE A 160 -25.81 12.72 -13.97
CA PHE A 160 -26.68 12.41 -15.10
C PHE A 160 -27.72 11.40 -14.62
N GLU A 161 -28.99 11.64 -14.95
CA GLU A 161 -30.12 10.84 -14.43
C GLU A 161 -30.20 10.77 -12.88
N GLY A 162 -29.46 11.63 -12.18
CA GLY A 162 -29.42 11.70 -10.72
C GLY A 162 -28.30 10.88 -10.07
N ASP A 163 -27.40 10.31 -10.86
CA ASP A 163 -26.24 9.58 -10.35
C ASP A 163 -24.93 9.92 -11.08
N PHE A 164 -23.81 9.44 -10.52
CA PHE A 164 -22.51 9.45 -11.18
C PHE A 164 -21.62 8.30 -10.69
N PRO A 165 -20.62 7.84 -11.49
CA PRO A 165 -19.79 6.70 -11.12
C PRO A 165 -18.79 6.99 -9.99
N VAL A 166 -18.63 6.02 -9.10
CA VAL A 166 -17.63 6.01 -8.03
C VAL A 166 -16.86 4.71 -8.09
N VAL A 167 -15.54 4.84 -8.20
CA VAL A 167 -14.60 3.73 -8.35
C VAL A 167 -13.63 3.74 -7.18
N LEU A 168 -13.39 2.57 -6.61
CA LEU A 168 -12.38 2.35 -5.59
C LEU A 168 -11.27 1.49 -6.18
N THR A 169 -10.04 1.99 -6.12
CA THR A 169 -8.85 1.27 -6.58
C THR A 169 -7.93 0.92 -5.42
N ASP A 170 -7.10 -0.10 -5.62
CA ASP A 170 -5.99 -0.39 -4.74
C ASP A 170 -4.77 0.51 -5.04
N TRP A 171 -3.60 0.07 -4.56
CA TRP A 171 -2.33 0.76 -4.69
C TRP A 171 -1.71 0.74 -6.09
N ASP A 172 -2.07 -0.22 -6.93
CA ASP A 172 -1.55 -0.37 -8.30
C ASP A 172 -2.51 0.21 -9.36
N GLY A 173 -3.72 0.57 -8.93
CA GLY A 173 -4.78 1.13 -9.75
C GLY A 173 -5.81 0.09 -10.19
N LEU A 174 -5.73 -1.16 -9.71
CA LEU A 174 -6.74 -2.18 -9.91
C LEU A 174 -8.05 -1.75 -9.25
N ILE A 175 -9.13 -1.80 -10.02
CA ILE A 175 -10.47 -1.52 -9.54
C ILE A 175 -10.92 -2.68 -8.64
N ILE A 176 -11.16 -2.40 -7.37
CA ILE A 176 -11.62 -3.39 -6.38
C ILE A 176 -13.12 -3.26 -6.07
N ALA A 177 -13.70 -2.07 -6.27
CA ALA A 177 -15.15 -1.87 -6.21
C ALA A 177 -15.58 -0.71 -7.10
N GLU A 178 -16.80 -0.78 -7.59
CA GLU A 178 -17.43 0.27 -8.40
C GLU A 178 -18.93 0.31 -8.06
N SER A 179 -19.47 1.52 -7.96
CA SER A 179 -20.90 1.77 -7.74
C SER A 179 -21.25 3.17 -8.23
N TYR A 180 -22.49 3.60 -8.00
CA TYR A 180 -23.00 4.89 -8.40
C TYR A 180 -23.45 5.69 -7.19
N ALA A 181 -22.96 6.93 -7.09
CA ALA A 181 -23.45 7.87 -6.08
C ALA A 181 -24.75 8.49 -6.54
N THR A 182 -25.75 8.45 -5.68
CA THR A 182 -27.11 8.94 -5.98
C THR A 182 -27.33 10.29 -5.32
N ALA A 183 -27.91 11.24 -6.04
CA ALA A 183 -28.30 12.53 -5.52
C ALA A 183 -29.44 12.42 -4.49
N GLU A 184 -29.32 13.13 -3.38
CA GLU A 184 -30.33 13.23 -2.32
C GLU A 184 -31.24 14.46 -2.50
N GLY A 185 -31.72 14.68 -3.72
CA GLY A 185 -32.55 15.85 -4.04
C GLY A 185 -32.69 16.12 -5.53
N ASP A 186 -33.14 17.35 -5.84
CA ASP A 186 -33.20 17.82 -7.23
C ASP A 186 -31.78 18.11 -7.75
N TRP A 187 -31.34 17.30 -8.70
CA TRP A 187 -30.01 17.37 -9.29
C TRP A 187 -29.96 18.27 -10.53
N MET A 188 -31.10 18.67 -11.09
CA MET A 188 -31.16 19.54 -12.28
C MET A 188 -30.95 21.02 -11.91
N THR A 189 -29.90 21.30 -11.13
CA THR A 189 -29.59 22.63 -10.62
C THR A 189 -28.11 22.95 -10.80
N GLU A 190 -27.77 24.23 -10.75
CA GLU A 190 -26.37 24.66 -10.70
C GLU A 190 -25.82 24.64 -9.27
N GLU A 191 -26.64 24.32 -8.26
CA GLU A 191 -26.25 24.34 -6.85
C GLU A 191 -25.61 23.02 -6.40
N PHE A 192 -25.04 23.03 -5.20
CA PHE A 192 -24.55 21.82 -4.56
C PHE A 192 -25.72 20.93 -4.12
N VAL A 193 -25.64 19.66 -4.51
CA VAL A 193 -26.61 18.62 -4.20
C VAL A 193 -25.88 17.51 -3.49
N LYS A 194 -26.42 17.09 -2.35
CA LYS A 194 -25.85 16.00 -1.55
C LYS A 194 -25.93 14.69 -2.32
N PHE A 195 -24.94 13.83 -2.10
CA PHE A 195 -24.94 12.47 -2.64
C PHE A 195 -24.50 11.48 -1.58
N SER A 196 -24.93 10.23 -1.77
CA SER A 196 -24.44 9.10 -1.00
C SER A 196 -24.25 7.85 -1.86
N VAL A 197 -23.29 7.02 -1.46
CA VAL A 197 -23.04 5.68 -2.03
C VAL A 197 -22.51 4.76 -0.94
N GLU A 198 -22.83 3.47 -1.05
CA GLU A 198 -22.23 2.41 -0.27
C GLU A 198 -21.42 1.50 -1.19
N LEU A 199 -20.15 1.29 -0.85
CA LEU A 199 -19.24 0.39 -1.55
C LEU A 199 -18.93 -0.83 -0.68
N ASN A 200 -19.19 -2.01 -1.24
CA ASN A 200 -18.71 -3.27 -0.68
C ASN A 200 -17.43 -3.67 -1.42
N PHE A 201 -16.35 -3.88 -0.68
CA PHE A 201 -15.05 -4.29 -1.24
C PHE A 201 -14.38 -5.34 -0.35
N GLU A 202 -13.43 -6.07 -0.93
CA GLU A 202 -12.52 -6.96 -0.21
C GLU A 202 -11.18 -6.22 -0.02
N LYS A 203 -10.59 -6.34 1.17
CA LYS A 203 -9.32 -5.68 1.51
C LYS A 203 -8.19 -6.25 0.62
N PRO A 204 -7.37 -5.40 -0.04
CA PRO A 204 -6.18 -5.85 -0.75
C PRO A 204 -5.16 -6.54 0.17
N GLU A 205 -4.48 -7.57 -0.32
CA GLU A 205 -3.56 -8.38 0.51
C GLU A 205 -2.20 -7.71 0.76
N LEU A 206 -1.68 -6.96 -0.23
CA LEU A 206 -0.28 -6.52 -0.23
C LEU A 206 -0.05 -5.16 0.43
N TYR A 207 -0.85 -4.15 0.09
CA TYR A 207 -0.71 -2.80 0.63
C TYR A 207 -2.07 -2.23 1.06
N ASP A 208 -2.06 -1.55 2.20
CA ASP A 208 -3.24 -0.94 2.81
C ASP A 208 -3.58 0.44 2.21
N ARG A 209 -3.15 0.78 0.99
CA ARG A 209 -3.41 2.09 0.35
C ARG A 209 -4.29 1.92 -0.88
N GLY A 210 -5.18 2.89 -1.10
CA GLY A 210 -6.05 2.93 -2.27
C GLY A 210 -6.47 4.35 -2.63
N THR A 211 -7.18 4.46 -3.74
CA THR A 211 -7.71 5.75 -4.21
C THR A 211 -9.20 5.62 -4.46
N LEU A 212 -9.97 6.53 -3.87
CA LEU A 212 -11.37 6.71 -4.20
C LEU A 212 -11.48 7.73 -5.34
N ILE A 213 -12.15 7.34 -6.41
CA ILE A 213 -12.24 8.09 -7.66
C ILE A 213 -13.72 8.35 -7.96
N LEU A 214 -14.16 9.59 -7.81
CA LEU A 214 -15.50 10.03 -8.18
C LEU A 214 -15.41 10.66 -9.57
N LYS A 215 -16.14 10.11 -10.53
CA LYS A 215 -16.12 10.57 -11.92
C LYS A 215 -17.39 11.35 -12.18
N LYS A 216 -17.26 12.53 -12.77
CA LYS A 216 -18.41 13.24 -13.34
C LYS A 216 -18.99 12.38 -14.45
N ASP A 217 -20.31 12.20 -14.47
CA ASP A 217 -20.89 11.43 -15.55
C ASP A 217 -20.80 12.18 -16.89
N ASN A 218 -20.42 11.46 -17.94
CA ASN A 218 -20.18 12.03 -19.25
C ASN A 218 -20.75 11.12 -20.37
N PRO A 219 -22.08 11.15 -20.59
CA PRO A 219 -22.74 10.35 -21.64
C PRO A 219 -22.23 10.66 -23.05
N SER A 220 -21.64 11.84 -23.27
CA SER A 220 -21.10 12.25 -24.57
C SER A 220 -19.79 11.54 -24.93
N GLY A 221 -19.05 11.04 -23.92
CA GLY A 221 -17.72 10.44 -24.08
C GLY A 221 -16.65 11.41 -24.56
N LEU A 222 -16.91 12.73 -24.57
CA LEU A 222 -15.94 13.75 -24.98
C LEU A 222 -15.03 14.12 -23.82
N SER A 223 -13.71 14.06 -24.02
CA SER A 223 -12.71 14.33 -22.98
C SER A 223 -12.80 15.72 -22.35
N GLU A 224 -13.37 16.70 -23.06
CA GLU A 224 -13.57 18.06 -22.55
C GLU A 224 -14.61 18.14 -21.42
N ASN A 225 -15.47 17.13 -21.30
CA ASN A 225 -16.51 17.05 -20.29
C ASN A 225 -16.12 16.17 -19.09
N ASP A 226 -15.00 15.45 -19.19
CA ASP A 226 -14.49 14.59 -18.14
C ASP A 226 -14.03 15.42 -16.95
N ASP A 227 -14.45 15.01 -15.77
CA ASP A 227 -13.93 15.54 -14.52
C ASP A 227 -13.84 14.41 -13.49
N VAL A 228 -12.85 14.50 -12.61
CA VAL A 228 -12.54 13.47 -11.63
C VAL A 228 -12.07 14.08 -10.32
N LEU A 229 -12.59 13.54 -9.22
CA LEU A 229 -12.11 13.79 -7.87
C LEU A 229 -11.43 12.52 -7.38
N GLU A 230 -10.17 12.64 -7.00
CA GLU A 230 -9.32 11.58 -6.48
C GLU A 230 -9.02 11.85 -5.02
N VAL A 231 -9.37 10.90 -4.16
CA VAL A 231 -9.18 10.98 -2.71
C VAL A 231 -8.37 9.77 -2.25
N PRO A 232 -7.13 9.96 -1.76
CA PRO A 232 -6.34 8.86 -1.23
C PRO A 232 -6.98 8.36 0.08
N ILE A 233 -6.96 7.05 0.30
CA ILE A 233 -7.50 6.42 1.51
C ILE A 233 -6.60 5.25 1.95
N TYR A 234 -6.84 4.76 3.17
CA TYR A 234 -6.19 3.56 3.67
C TYR A 234 -7.21 2.48 4.02
N PHE A 235 -6.89 1.22 3.76
CA PHE A 235 -7.68 0.08 4.21
C PHE A 235 -7.30 -0.30 5.63
N ASN A 236 -8.28 -0.78 6.41
CA ASN A 236 -8.07 -1.30 7.76
C ASN A 236 -8.10 -2.82 7.76
#